data_AF-A0A922WNV3-F1
#
_entry.id   AF-A0A922WNV3-F1
#
_cell.length_a   1.000
_cell.length_b   1.000
_cell.length_c   1.000
_cell.angle_alpha   90.00
_cell.angle_beta   90.00
_cell.angle_gamma   90.00
#
_symmetry.space_group_name_H-M   'P 1'
#
loop_
_entity.id
_entity.type
_entity.pdbx_description
1 polymer ?
#
loop_
_entity_poly.entity_id
_entity_poly.type
_entity_poly.pdbx_seq_one_letter_code
_entity_poly.pdbx_strand_id
1 'polypeptide(L)' 'MPDPEPTFAEEMLAKVEDLLRKSSGLKTVTWDGKTVQYEDLLAQRDRWRREIAQEQGKRSRVLGVDLSGF' A
#
# COMPACT_ATOMS: atom_id res chain seq x y z
N MET A 1 22.33 6.95 4.26
CA MET A 1 21.53 6.45 3.12
C MET A 1 20.21 7.18 3.18
N PRO A 2 19.77 7.91 2.15
CA PRO A 2 18.40 8.40 2.14
C PRO A 2 17.47 7.19 2.14
N ASP A 3 16.47 7.17 3.02
CA ASP A 3 15.44 6.15 3.00
C ASP A 3 14.79 6.13 1.60
N PRO A 4 14.50 4.94 1.02
CA PRO A 4 13.83 4.87 -0.25
C PRO A 4 12.51 5.64 -0.16
N GLU A 5 12.24 6.50 -1.15
CA GLU A 5 10.95 7.21 -1.24
C GLU A 5 9.81 6.18 -1.14
N PRO A 6 8.78 6.46 -0.31
CA PRO A 6 7.69 5.53 -0.09
C PRO A 6 7.01 5.23 -1.42
N THR A 7 6.72 3.95 -1.67
CA THR A 7 5.99 3.62 -2.89
C THR A 7 4.55 4.09 -2.78
N PHE A 8 3.89 4.27 -3.93
CA PHE A 8 2.47 4.63 -3.96
C PHE A 8 1.60 3.67 -3.11
N ALA A 9 1.92 2.38 -3.11
CA ALA A 9 1.24 1.39 -2.30
C ALA A 9 1.46 1.60 -0.79
N GLU A 10 2.65 2.04 -0.38
CA GLU A 10 2.96 2.39 1.03
C GLU A 10 2.20 3.64 1.47
N GLU A 11 2.13 4.67 0.62
CA GLU A 11 1.32 5.87 0.89
C GLU A 11 -0.17 5.54 1.02
N MET A 12 -0.69 4.67 0.15
CA MET A 12 -2.09 4.23 0.21
C MET A 12 -2.37 3.38 1.45
N LEU A 13 -1.45 2.49 1.84
CA LEU A 13 -1.57 1.72 3.07
C LEU A 13 -1.63 2.64 4.29
N ALA A 14 -0.75 3.64 4.37
CA ALA A 14 -0.74 4.61 5.47
C ALA A 14 -2.06 5.39 5.56
N LYS A 15 -2.62 5.82 4.43
CA LYS A 15 -3.92 6.49 4.36
C LYS A 15 -5.05 5.59 4.86
N VAL A 16 -5.09 4.32 4.43
CA VAL A 16 -6.13 3.37 4.89
C VAL A 16 -5.98 3.07 6.38
N GLU A 17 -4.76 2.92 6.90
CA GLU A 17 -4.54 2.69 8.33
C GLU A 17 -4.93 3.89 9.20
N ASP A 18 -4.66 5.12 8.74
CA ASP A 18 -5.12 6.33 9.41
C ASP A 18 -6.65 6.45 9.39
N LEU A 19 -7.27 6.11 8.25
CA LEU A 19 -8.73 6.08 8.12
C LEU A 19 -9.34 5.06 9.09
N LEU A 20 -8.80 3.84 9.16
CA LEU A 20 -9.24 2.78 10.07
C LEU A 20 -9.11 3.18 11.54
N ARG A 21 -8.04 3.87 11.94
CA ARG A 21 -7.89 4.40 13.30
C ARG A 21 -8.96 5.44 13.62
N LYS A 22 -9.18 6.39 12.71
CA LYS A 22 -10.17 7.47 12.89
C LYS A 22 -11.61 6.97 12.89
N SER A 23 -11.86 5.85 12.23
CA SER A 23 -13.18 5.25 12.10
C SER A 23 -13.40 4.02 12.99
N SER A 24 -12.56 3.82 14.01
CA SER A 24 -12.70 2.68 14.91
C SER A 24 -14.09 2.69 15.58
N GLY A 25 -14.88 1.64 15.35
CA GLY A 25 -16.25 1.53 15.86
C GLY A 25 -17.35 2.03 14.92
N LEU A 26 -17.01 2.59 13.76
CA LEU A 26 -17.96 2.90 12.69
C LEU A 26 -18.13 1.70 11.76
N LYS A 27 -19.37 1.39 11.36
CA LYS A 27 -19.64 0.35 10.35
C LYS A 27 -19.32 0.82 8.94
N THR A 28 -19.46 2.12 8.67
CA THR A 28 -19.25 2.74 7.37
C THR A 28 -18.50 4.05 7.54
N VAL A 29 -17.67 4.37 6.56
CA VAL A 29 -16.79 5.54 6.56
C VAL A 29 -16.88 6.21 5.21
N THR A 30 -17.05 7.52 5.19
CA THR A 30 -17.02 8.27 3.93
C THR A 30 -15.57 8.62 3.60
N TRP A 31 -15.05 8.06 2.52
CA TRP A 31 -13.71 8.33 2.01
C TRP A 31 -13.80 8.76 0.54
N ASP A 32 -13.21 9.91 0.23
CA ASP A 32 -13.21 10.50 -1.12
C ASP A 32 -14.61 10.64 -1.75
N GLY A 33 -15.58 11.06 -0.93
CA GLY A 33 -16.99 11.21 -1.33
C GLY A 33 -17.75 9.90 -1.51
N LYS A 34 -17.11 8.74 -1.28
CA LYS A 34 -17.75 7.42 -1.34
C LYS A 34 -17.94 6.85 0.06
N THR A 35 -19.08 6.22 0.30
CA THR A 35 -19.29 5.46 1.54
C THR A 35 -18.67 4.08 1.37
N VAL A 36 -17.70 3.75 2.21
CA VAL A 36 -16.97 2.48 2.22
C VAL A 36 -17.28 1.76 3.52
N GLN A 37 -17.47 0.44 3.48
CA GLN A 37 -17.67 -0.31 4.71
C GLN A 37 -16.35 -0.52 5.44
N TYR A 38 -16.41 -0.66 6.76
CA TYR A 38 -15.22 -0.93 7.56
C TYR A 38 -14.53 -2.24 7.15
N GLU A 39 -15.30 -3.25 6.77
CA GLU A 39 -14.78 -4.52 6.24
C GLU A 39 -14.04 -4.35 4.91
N ASP A 40 -14.55 -3.49 4.02
CA ASP A 40 -13.91 -3.17 2.75
C ASP A 40 -12.57 -2.45 2.95
N LEU A 41 -12.46 -1.59 3.97
CA LEU A 41 -11.21 -0.93 4.34
C LEU A 41 -10.16 -1.91 4.85
N LEU A 42 -10.58 -2.93 5.62
CA LEU A 42 -9.69 -4.02 6.03
C LEU A 42 -9.20 -4.83 4.83
N ALA A 43 -10.09 -5.16 3.89
CA ALA A 43 -9.73 -5.86 2.66
C ALA A 43 -8.77 -5.02 1.79
N GLN A 44 -8.97 -3.70 1.69
CA GLN A 44 -8.06 -2.80 0.99
C GLN A 44 -6.68 -2.75 1.65
N ARG A 45 -6.61 -2.69 2.99
CA ARG A 45 -5.35 -2.74 3.72
C ARG A 45 -4.55 -4.02 3.38
N ASP A 46 -5.21 -5.17 3.40
CA ASP A 46 -4.56 -6.45 3.08
C ASP A 46 -4.12 -6.52 1.62
N ARG A 47 -4.89 -5.93 0.70
CA ARG A 47 -4.50 -5.80 -0.71
C ARG A 47 -3.24 -4.96 -0.85
N TRP A 48 -3.19 -3.76 -0.27
CA TRP A 48 -2.01 -2.89 -0.37
C TRP A 48 -0.77 -3.54 0.26
N ARG A 49 -0.92 -4.27 1.38
CA ARG A 49 0.18 -5.06 1.95
C ARG A 49 0.72 -6.11 0.98
N ARG A 50 -0.14 -6.80 0.24
CA ARG A 50 0.28 -7.77 -0.79
C ARG A 50 0.96 -7.07 -1.96
N GLU A 51 0.45 -5.91 -2.39
CA GLU A 51 1.06 -5.13 -3.47
C GLU A 51 2.45 -4.61 -3.06
N ILE A 52 2.62 -4.11 -1.83
CA ILE A 52 3.93 -3.73 -1.28
C ILE A 52 4.90 -4.92 -1.30
N ALA A 53 4.46 -6.09 -0.83
CA ALA A 53 5.30 -7.30 -0.84
C ALA A 53 5.69 -7.72 -2.27
N GLN A 54 4.79 -7.55 -3.25
CA GLN A 54 5.09 -7.81 -4.66
C GLN A 54 6.03 -6.76 -5.27
N GLU A 55 5.87 -5.48 -4.93
CA GLU A 55 6.75 -4.40 -5.38
C GLU A 55 8.16 -4.57 -4.81
N GLN A 56 8.27 -4.87 -3.52
CA GLN A 56 9.55 -5.18 -2.86
C GLN A 56 10.20 -6.45 -3.45
N GLY A 57 9.40 -7.50 -3.69
CA GLY A 57 9.86 -8.73 -4.34
C GLY A 57 10.29 -8.52 -5.80
N LYS A 58 9.59 -7.66 -6.56
CA LYS A 58 9.99 -7.27 -7.93
C LYS A 58 11.24 -6.40 -7.93
N ARG A 59 11.37 -5.43 -7.01
CA ARG A 59 12.58 -4.60 -6.85
C ARG A 59 13.83 -5.46 -6.64
N SER A 60 13.71 -6.53 -5.84
CA SER A 60 14.82 -7.46 -5.63
C SER A 60 15.23 -8.23 -6.89
N ARG A 61 14.34 -8.39 -7.87
CA ARG A 61 14.61 -9.16 -9.09
C ARG A 61 15.17 -8.33 -10.25
N VAL A 62 15.03 -7.01 -10.21
CA VAL A 62 15.48 -6.10 -11.29
C VAL A 62 16.95 -5.68 -11.14
N LEU A 63 17.64 -6.08 -10.06
CA LEU A 63 19.02 -5.67 -9.75
C LEU A 63 20.15 -6.45 -10.46
N GLY A 64 19.90 -7.18 -11.55
CA GLY A 64 20.96 -8.01 -12.13
C GLY A 64 20.79 -8.42 -13.58
N VAL A 65 20.70 -7.46 -14.50
CA VAL A 65 21.24 -7.68 -15.84
C VAL A 65 21.95 -6.41 -16.28
N ASP A 66 23.23 -6.32 -15.93
CA ASP A 66 24.17 -5.45 -16.63
C ASP A 66 24.51 -6.14 -17.96
N LEU A 67 24.05 -5.56 -19.08
CA LEU A 67 24.42 -5.99 -20.44
C LEU A 67 25.59 -5.16 -21.00
N SER A 68 26.45 -4.60 -20.13
CA SER A 68 27.69 -3.97 -20.55
C SER A 68 28.74 -5.04 -20.86
N GLY A 69 28.59 -5.72 -22.00
CA GLY A 69 29.63 -6.62 -22.48
C GLY A 69 29.16 -7.62 -23.53
N PHE A 70 28.81 -7.15 -24.73
CA PHE A 70 29.10 -7.83 -26.00
C PHE A 70 29.07 -6.82 -27.14
#